data_AF-A0A955IY77-F1
#
_entry.id   AF-A0A955IY77-F1
#
_cell.length_a   1.000
_cell.length_b   1.000
_cell.length_c   1.000
_cell.angle_alpha   90.00
_cell.angle_beta   90.00
_cell.angle_gamma   90.00
#
_symmetry.space_group_name_H-M   'P 1'
#
loop_
_entity.id
_entity.type
_entity.pdbx_description
1 polymer ?
#
loop_
_entity_poly.entity_id
_entity_poly.type
_entity_poly.pdbx_seq_one_letter_code
_entity_poly.pdbx_strand_id
1 'polypeptide(L)' 'TRMGKGKADVDYWAARVKPGTILFELAGVSEVRARGAFHRVAMKMPVKCRMVGRRVEA' A
#
# COMPACT_ATOMS: atom_id res chain seq x y z
N THR A 1 10.82 -31.18 1.03
CA THR A 1 10.14 -32.50 0.99
C THR A 1 10.06 -32.95 -0.46
N ARG A 2 9.99 -34.26 -0.74
CA ARG A 2 9.75 -34.73 -2.12
C ARG A 2 8.39 -34.23 -2.62
N MET A 3 8.26 -34.02 -3.92
CA MET A 3 7.01 -33.64 -4.59
C MET A 3 5.91 -34.69 -4.35
N GLY A 4 4.64 -34.30 -4.50
CA GLY A 4 3.48 -35.21 -4.43
C GLY A 4 2.75 -35.24 -3.09
N LYS A 5 2.99 -34.27 -2.18
CA LYS A 5 2.34 -34.20 -0.86
C LYS A 5 1.04 -33.38 -0.81
N GLY A 6 0.50 -32.96 -1.97
CA GLY A 6 -0.71 -32.12 -2.04
C GLY A 6 -0.42 -30.62 -1.93
N LYS A 7 -1.44 -29.84 -1.57
CA LYS A 7 -1.34 -28.38 -1.40
C LYS A 7 -0.63 -28.07 -0.08
N ALA A 8 0.32 -27.13 -0.12
CA ALA A 8 1.03 -26.68 1.07
C ALA A 8 0.10 -25.93 2.05
N ASP A 9 0.54 -25.86 3.30
CA ASP A 9 -0.10 -25.06 4.34
C ASP A 9 -0.08 -23.55 4.00
N VAL A 10 -0.95 -22.79 4.65
CA VAL A 10 -1.04 -21.33 4.47
C VAL A 10 0.15 -20.66 5.14
N ASP A 11 0.97 -19.97 4.36
CA ASP A 11 2.20 -19.29 4.84
C ASP A 11 1.92 -17.84 5.25
N TYR A 12 1.23 -17.07 4.40
CA TYR A 12 0.88 -15.68 4.67
C TYR A 12 -0.40 -15.24 3.96
N TRP A 13 -0.92 -14.10 4.40
CA TRP A 13 -2.04 -13.41 3.76
C TRP A 13 -1.52 -12.27 2.90
N ALA A 14 -2.13 -12.07 1.74
CA ALA A 14 -1.78 -10.99 0.83
C ALA A 14 -3.03 -10.23 0.36
N ALA A 15 -2.89 -8.93 0.17
CA ALA A 15 -3.91 -8.09 -0.44
C ALA A 15 -3.61 -7.88 -1.93
N ARG A 16 -4.62 -8.05 -2.79
CA ARG A 16 -4.50 -7.70 -4.21
C ARG A 16 -4.65 -6.20 -4.39
N VAL A 17 -3.58 -5.52 -4.78
CA VAL A 17 -3.57 -4.07 -5.07
C VAL A 17 -3.58 -3.87 -6.59
N LYS A 18 -4.58 -3.14 -7.10
CA LYS A 18 -4.66 -2.78 -8.53
C LYS A 18 -4.15 -1.35 -8.75
N PRO A 19 -3.74 -0.99 -9.98
CA PRO A 19 -3.42 0.39 -10.31
C PRO A 19 -4.60 1.32 -9.97
N GLY A 20 -4.30 2.44 -9.31
CA GLY A 20 -5.31 3.44 -8.90
C GLY A 20 -5.94 3.20 -7.53
N THR A 21 -5.65 2.10 -6.84
CA THR A 21 -6.12 1.88 -5.46
C THR A 21 -5.49 2.87 -4.48
N ILE A 22 -6.31 3.51 -3.65
CA ILE A 22 -5.86 4.29 -2.49
C ILE A 22 -5.55 3.33 -1.35
N LEU A 23 -4.29 3.31 -0.89
CA LEU A 23 -3.83 2.38 0.15
C LEU A 23 -4.03 2.93 1.56
N PHE A 24 -3.81 4.23 1.74
CA PHE A 24 -3.84 4.91 3.04
C PHE A 24 -4.40 6.32 2.87
N GLU A 25 -5.08 6.79 3.91
CA GLU A 25 -5.55 8.17 4.04
C GLU A 25 -4.92 8.79 5.30
N LEU A 26 -4.65 10.10 5.25
CA LEU A 26 -4.06 10.84 6.36
C LEU A 26 -4.69 12.23 6.44
N ALA A 27 -5.12 12.62 7.64
CA ALA A 27 -5.74 13.91 7.93
C ALA A 27 -5.18 14.50 9.24
N GLY A 28 -5.45 15.78 9.50
CA GLY A 28 -5.04 16.44 10.75
C GLY A 28 -3.57 16.81 10.85
N VAL A 29 -2.83 16.82 9.74
CA VAL A 29 -1.42 17.21 9.68
C VAL A 29 -1.16 18.18 8.53
N SER A 30 -0.11 19.01 8.67
CA SER A 30 0.39 19.86 7.58
C SER A 30 0.81 19.01 6.37
N GLU A 31 0.67 19.55 5.16
CA GLU A 31 1.06 18.87 3.92
C GLU A 31 2.53 18.43 3.90
N VAL A 32 3.45 19.24 4.44
CA VAL A 32 4.89 18.92 4.50
C VAL A 32 5.13 17.63 5.29
N ARG A 33 4.46 17.48 6.44
CA ARG A 33 4.52 16.26 7.26
C ARG A 33 3.88 15.06 6.55
N ALA A 34 2.73 15.26 5.91
CA ALA A 34 2.07 14.20 5.14
C ALA A 34 2.95 13.68 3.99
N ARG A 35 3.58 14.60 3.25
CA ARG A 35 4.51 14.28 2.16
C ARG A 35 5.71 13.47 2.65
N GLY A 36 6.33 13.87 3.76
CA GLY A 36 7.42 13.12 4.36
C GLY A 36 7.01 11.72 4.85
N ALA A 37 5.82 11.61 5.45
CA ALA A 37 5.28 10.32 5.89
C ALA A 37 4.99 9.38 4.72
N PHE A 38 4.27 9.84 3.69
CA PHE A 38 3.94 9.03 2.53
C PHE A 38 5.16 8.68 1.67
N HIS A 39 6.19 9.54 1.64
CA HIS A 39 7.46 9.19 1.01
C HIS A 39 8.10 7.97 1.70
N ARG A 40 8.13 7.94 3.04
CA ARG A 40 8.65 6.79 3.79
C ARG A 40 7.81 5.53 3.58
N VAL A 41 6.48 5.65 3.55
CA VAL A 41 5.58 4.52 3.25
C VAL A 41 5.87 3.95 1.86
N ALA A 42 6.01 4.81 0.84
CA ALA A 42 6.28 4.36 -0.53
C ALA A 42 7.57 3.53 -0.63
N MET A 43 8.60 3.84 0.16
CA MET A 43 9.86 3.07 0.22
C MET A 43 9.72 1.68 0.85
N LYS A 44 8.57 1.37 1.45
CA LYS A 44 8.27 0.05 2.02
C LYS A 44 7.28 -0.75 1.19
N MET A 45 6.76 -0.16 0.11
CA MET A 45 5.79 -0.82 -0.75
C MET A 45 6.50 -1.57 -1.89
N PRO A 46 6.02 -2.76 -2.28
CA PRO A 46 6.56 -3.50 -3.42
C PRO A 46 6.10 -2.94 -4.79
N VAL A 47 5.37 -1.82 -4.80
CA VAL A 47 4.80 -1.19 -5.99
C VAL A 47 5.05 0.32 -5.96
N LYS A 48 5.02 0.97 -7.14
CA LYS A 48 5.13 2.43 -7.23
C LYS A 48 3.91 3.09 -6.59
N CYS A 49 4.15 4.00 -5.66
CA CYS A 49 3.12 4.79 -5.00
C CYS A 49 3.27 6.27 -5.34
N ARG A 50 2.14 7.00 -5.35
CA ARG A 50 2.12 8.46 -5.44
C ARG A 50 1.19 9.01 -4.35
N MET A 51 1.55 10.14 -3.76
CA MET A 51 0.64 10.88 -2.88
C MET A 51 -0.40 11.60 -3.74
N VAL A 52 -1.67 11.53 -3.34
CA VAL A 52 -2.75 12.30 -3.93
C VAL A 52 -3.41 13.16 -2.85
N GLY A 53 -3.72 14.41 -3.17
CA GLY A 53 -4.55 15.26 -2.31
C GLY A 53 -6.03 14.94 -2.52
N ARG A 54 -6.87 15.23 -1.52
CA ARG A 54 -8.32 15.18 -1.68
C ARG A 54 -8.71 16.22 -2.74
N ARG A 55 -9.33 15.79 -3.84
CA ARG A 55 -10.00 16.71 -4.76
C ARG A 55 -11.29 17.16 -4.08
N VAL A 56 -11.33 18.43 -3.69
CA VAL A 56 -12.56 19.08 -3.21
C VAL A 56 -13.09 19.87 -4.39
N GLU A 57 -13.79 19.20 -5.30
CA GLU A 57 -14.66 19.88 -6.27
C GLU A 57 -16.02 19.18 -6.26
N ALA A 58 -17.06 20.00 -6.42
CA ALA A 58 -18.48 19.70 -6.30
C ALA A 58 -19.05 18.98 -7.52
#